data_AF-A0A9X6YAD3-F1
#
_entry.id   AF-A0A9X6YAD3-F1
#
_cell.length_a   1.000
_cell.length_b   1.000
_cell.length_c   1.000
_cell.angle_alpha   90.00
_cell.angle_beta   90.00
_cell.angle_gamma   90.00
#
_symmetry.space_group_name_H-M   'P 1'
#
loop_
_entity.id
_entity.type
_entity.pdbx_description
1 polymer ?
#
loop_
_entity_poly.entity_id
_entity_poly.type
_entity_poly.pdbx_seq_one_letter_code
_entity_poly.pdbx_strand_id
1 'polypeptide(L)'
;MEDIIKSLSLLQYYVKFSSNKLGLHDINKTCEAFFCELFNLLWGNNYKRLEFEKKNYPGIDLGDKTIKHSMQITSDGSKAKLWNTIEKFEKHELYKEYNLLIHYVIGEKHYLPRSSDNILFEKSKTDNTYSVVRKVKNVEYKIIIMDLMDLLLLFDEKENKDVSTIHEYIKENINSPIEALENKGYKIDSDELKEFTAKSFIKHCGLDDSTDQENFFLDIQNFANKINDMDQNSRNFIYGILDNHRKNSTNSEDIIVYPDVIQRNLRMTNAQMISEVEMLKNARLFDEDAAGDEGMLRICFYDSEGIELIGTIYKYCLDKKISLRDLISKPDFSLLD
;
A
#
# COMPACT_ATOMS: atom_id res chain seq x y z
N MET A 1 -20.75 6.80 16.97
CA MET A 1 -19.56 7.68 16.94
C MET A 1 -18.28 6.85 17.00
N GLU A 2 -18.10 5.98 18.00
CA GLU A 2 -16.93 5.08 18.08
C GLU A 2 -16.76 4.19 16.83
N ASP A 3 -17.85 3.57 16.33
CA ASP A 3 -17.79 2.72 15.13
C ASP A 3 -17.47 3.50 13.83
N ILE A 4 -17.91 4.77 13.74
CA ILE A 4 -17.54 5.67 12.64
C ILE A 4 -16.04 5.93 12.68
N ILE A 5 -15.51 6.31 13.85
CA ILE A 5 -14.09 6.61 14.02
C ILE A 5 -13.26 5.38 13.67
N LYS A 6 -13.67 4.19 14.14
CA LYS A 6 -13.02 2.92 13.77
C LYS A 6 -13.01 2.68 12.26
N SER A 7 -14.15 2.83 11.60
CA SER A 7 -14.28 2.58 10.16
C SER A 7 -13.49 3.59 9.33
N LEU A 8 -13.55 4.88 9.68
CA LEU A 8 -12.78 5.93 9.00
C LEU A 8 -11.27 5.79 9.27
N SER A 9 -10.87 5.42 10.49
CA SER A 9 -9.46 5.14 10.82
C SER A 9 -8.96 3.92 10.04
N LEU A 10 -9.79 2.89 9.86
CA LEU A 10 -9.46 1.72 9.04
C LEU A 10 -9.28 2.10 7.57
N LEU A 11 -10.18 2.94 7.02
CA LEU A 11 -10.03 3.52 5.69
C LEU A 11 -8.71 4.30 5.56
N GLN A 12 -8.38 5.15 6.53
CA GLN A 12 -7.13 5.91 6.57
C GLN A 12 -5.90 5.00 6.55
N TYR A 13 -5.93 3.95 7.38
CA TYR A 13 -4.88 2.94 7.46
C TYR A 13 -4.67 2.25 6.11
N TYR A 14 -5.74 1.77 5.48
CA TYR A 14 -5.65 1.12 4.18
C TYR A 14 -5.18 2.06 3.07
N VAL A 15 -5.62 3.32 3.09
CA VAL A 15 -5.15 4.36 2.16
C VAL A 15 -3.65 4.64 2.33
N LYS A 16 -3.16 4.72 3.58
CA LYS A 16 -1.74 4.91 3.89
C LYS A 16 -0.88 3.73 3.41
N PHE A 17 -1.41 2.51 3.51
CA PHE A 17 -0.71 1.32 3.02
C PHE A 17 -0.72 1.24 1.48
N SER A 18 -1.87 1.55 0.87
CA SER A 18 -2.07 1.44 -0.59
C SER A 18 -1.39 2.55 -1.39
N SER A 19 -1.30 3.77 -0.84
CA SER A 19 -0.66 4.93 -1.50
C SER A 19 0.85 4.75 -1.73
N ASN A 20 1.49 3.83 -1.01
CA ASN A 20 2.91 3.53 -1.13
C ASN A 20 3.23 2.48 -2.21
N LYS A 21 2.25 1.70 -2.72
CA LYS A 21 2.56 0.54 -3.57
C LYS A 21 1.56 0.21 -4.70
N LEU A 22 0.36 0.78 -4.78
CA LEU A 22 -0.68 0.28 -5.68
C LEU A 22 -1.25 1.34 -6.64
N GLY A 23 -1.64 0.91 -7.84
CA GLY A 23 -2.22 1.74 -8.90
C GLY A 23 -3.35 2.64 -8.40
N LEU A 24 -3.01 3.92 -8.22
CA LEU A 24 -3.73 4.97 -7.50
C LEU A 24 -5.11 5.32 -8.09
N HIS A 25 -5.41 4.93 -9.33
CA HIS A 25 -6.53 5.51 -10.08
C HIS A 25 -7.91 5.02 -9.63
N ASP A 26 -8.14 3.71 -9.44
CA ASP A 26 -9.50 3.27 -9.04
C ASP A 26 -9.81 3.52 -7.57
N ILE A 27 -8.78 3.58 -6.71
CA ILE A 27 -8.93 3.86 -5.27
C ILE A 27 -9.41 5.30 -5.09
N ASN A 28 -8.72 6.24 -5.72
CA ASN A 28 -9.07 7.65 -5.62
C ASN A 28 -10.50 7.88 -6.10
N LYS A 29 -10.94 7.21 -7.18
CA LYS A 29 -12.33 7.31 -7.66
C LYS A 29 -13.37 6.82 -6.67
N THR A 30 -13.14 5.67 -6.02
CA THR A 30 -14.06 5.16 -5.01
C THR A 30 -14.10 6.08 -3.79
N CYS A 31 -12.94 6.58 -3.34
CA CYS A 31 -12.87 7.57 -2.27
C CYS A 31 -13.54 8.89 -2.66
N GLU A 32 -13.35 9.38 -3.88
CA GLU A 32 -13.97 10.61 -4.40
C GLU A 32 -15.49 10.54 -4.34
N ALA A 33 -16.09 9.41 -4.75
CA ALA A 33 -17.53 9.20 -4.66
C ALA A 33 -18.03 9.23 -3.21
N PHE A 34 -17.36 8.48 -2.33
CA PHE A 34 -17.72 8.41 -0.91
C PHE A 34 -17.62 9.78 -0.22
N PHE A 35 -16.48 10.47 -0.39
CA PHE A 35 -16.27 11.77 0.25
C PHE A 35 -17.15 12.87 -0.35
N CYS A 36 -17.49 12.81 -1.65
CA CYS A 36 -18.39 13.77 -2.27
C CYS A 36 -19.75 13.83 -1.55
N GLU A 37 -20.40 12.68 -1.38
CA GLU A 37 -21.70 12.63 -0.68
C GLU A 37 -21.55 12.92 0.82
N LEU A 38 -20.46 12.46 1.45
CA LEU A 38 -20.19 12.77 2.85
C LEU A 38 -20.07 14.28 3.10
N PHE A 39 -19.36 15.01 2.24
CA PHE A 39 -19.23 16.46 2.34
C PHE A 39 -20.54 17.20 2.03
N ASN A 40 -21.36 16.67 1.12
CA ASN A 40 -22.70 17.21 0.86
C ASN A 40 -23.60 17.08 2.09
N LEU A 41 -23.59 15.93 2.76
CA LEU A 41 -24.33 15.70 4.01
C LEU A 41 -23.81 16.58 5.15
N LEU A 42 -22.49 16.70 5.28
CA LEU A 42 -21.85 17.48 6.34
C LEU A 42 -22.14 18.97 6.26
N TRP A 43 -22.09 19.54 5.06
CA TRP A 43 -22.17 21.00 4.89
C TRP A 43 -23.48 21.48 4.26
N GLY A 44 -24.36 20.57 3.86
CA GLY A 44 -25.57 20.91 3.10
C GLY A 44 -25.26 21.46 1.71
N ASN A 45 -24.13 21.05 1.12
CA ASN A 45 -23.64 21.52 -0.17
C ASN A 45 -24.04 20.57 -1.31
N ASN A 46 -23.74 20.95 -2.55
CA ASN A 46 -24.02 20.14 -3.74
C ASN A 46 -22.76 20.00 -4.61
N TYR A 47 -21.69 19.49 -4.02
CA TYR A 47 -20.49 19.08 -4.74
C TYR A 47 -20.83 18.00 -5.75
N LYS A 48 -20.21 18.12 -6.92
CA LYS A 48 -20.27 17.12 -7.99
C LYS A 48 -18.86 16.67 -8.34
N ARG A 49 -18.73 15.39 -8.69
CA ARG A 49 -17.50 14.83 -9.25
C ARG A 49 -17.26 15.40 -10.64
N LEU A 50 -16.14 16.13 -10.78
CA LEU A 50 -15.79 16.86 -12.00
C LEU A 50 -15.30 15.95 -13.13
N GLU A 51 -14.94 14.70 -12.82
CA GLU A 51 -14.59 13.69 -13.83
C GLU A 51 -15.71 13.44 -14.86
N PHE A 52 -16.98 13.63 -14.47
CA PHE A 52 -18.13 13.51 -15.38
C PHE A 52 -18.40 14.77 -16.20
N GLU A 53 -17.87 15.92 -15.80
CA GLU A 53 -17.92 17.15 -16.62
C GLU A 53 -16.81 17.13 -17.67
N LYS A 54 -15.59 16.79 -17.25
CA LYS A 54 -14.41 16.71 -18.11
C LYS A 54 -13.46 15.65 -17.58
N LYS A 55 -13.19 14.64 -18.42
CA LYS A 55 -12.19 13.61 -18.11
C LYS A 55 -10.83 14.27 -17.81
N ASN A 56 -10.20 13.88 -16.70
CA ASN A 56 -8.95 14.45 -16.19
C ASN A 56 -9.06 15.96 -15.88
N TYR A 57 -10.07 16.36 -15.08
CA TYR A 57 -10.23 17.73 -14.63
C TYR A 57 -8.94 18.22 -13.90
N PRO A 58 -8.43 19.41 -14.22
CA PRO A 58 -7.10 19.81 -13.75
C PRO A 58 -7.08 20.16 -12.25
N GLY A 59 -6.43 19.31 -11.46
CA GLY A 59 -6.00 19.65 -10.09
C GLY A 59 -7.07 19.63 -9.01
N ILE A 60 -8.35 19.47 -9.36
CA ILE A 60 -9.46 19.29 -8.41
C ILE A 60 -10.37 18.15 -8.89
N ASP A 61 -11.06 17.53 -7.93
CA ASP A 61 -11.86 16.32 -8.14
C ASP A 61 -13.34 16.62 -7.95
N LEU A 62 -13.69 17.49 -7.00
CA LEU A 62 -15.06 17.93 -6.72
C LEU A 62 -15.25 19.43 -6.93
N GLY A 63 -16.46 19.84 -7.31
CA GLY A 63 -16.82 21.26 -7.39
C GLY A 63 -18.31 21.52 -7.18
N ASP A 64 -18.62 22.63 -6.53
CA ASP A 64 -19.95 23.23 -6.45
C ASP A 64 -19.88 24.67 -6.96
N LYS A 65 -20.41 24.90 -8.16
CA LYS A 65 -20.37 26.20 -8.85
C LYS A 65 -21.32 27.23 -8.24
N THR A 66 -22.30 26.78 -7.46
CA THR A 66 -23.31 27.65 -6.83
C THR A 66 -22.67 28.44 -5.70
N ILE A 67 -21.95 27.73 -4.82
CA ILE A 67 -21.21 28.33 -3.70
C ILE A 67 -19.75 28.63 -4.05
N LYS A 68 -19.31 28.26 -5.26
CA LYS A 68 -17.95 28.46 -5.78
C LYS A 68 -16.88 27.74 -4.97
N HIS A 69 -17.19 26.56 -4.46
CA HIS A 69 -16.23 25.74 -3.74
C HIS A 69 -15.70 24.61 -4.62
N SER A 70 -14.43 24.28 -4.43
CA SER A 70 -13.76 23.15 -5.07
C SER A 70 -12.98 22.35 -4.05
N MET A 71 -12.83 21.06 -4.34
CA MET A 71 -12.04 20.18 -3.50
C MET A 71 -11.17 19.26 -4.34
N GLN A 72 -9.96 19.07 -3.86
CA GLN A 72 -9.06 18.03 -4.31
C GLN A 72 -8.99 16.96 -3.20
N ILE A 73 -9.16 15.70 -3.57
CA ILE A 73 -9.13 14.53 -2.70
C ILE A 73 -7.85 13.73 -3.00
N THR A 74 -7.04 13.42 -1.99
CA THR A 74 -5.79 12.66 -2.18
C THR A 74 -5.43 11.80 -1.00
N SER A 75 -4.74 10.70 -1.28
CA SER A 75 -4.02 9.89 -0.30
C SER A 75 -2.59 10.39 -0.03
N ASP A 76 -1.99 11.12 -0.98
CA ASP A 76 -0.68 11.75 -0.87
C ASP A 76 -0.78 13.06 -0.09
N GLY A 77 -0.36 13.03 1.19
CA GLY A 77 -0.31 14.19 2.08
C GLY A 77 0.98 15.02 1.97
N SER A 78 1.84 14.79 0.97
CA SER A 78 3.10 15.50 0.82
C SER A 78 2.91 16.96 0.40
N LYS A 79 3.85 17.83 0.79
CA LYS A 79 3.89 19.21 0.30
C LYS A 79 4.01 19.29 -1.23
N ALA A 80 4.73 18.35 -1.85
CA ALA A 80 4.90 18.32 -3.30
C ALA A 80 3.54 18.16 -4.01
N LYS A 81 2.66 17.32 -3.47
CA LYS A 81 1.28 17.17 -3.97
C LYS A 81 0.47 18.45 -3.80
N LEU A 82 0.51 19.07 -2.62
CA LEU A 82 -0.14 20.36 -2.36
C LEU A 82 0.30 21.44 -3.37
N TRP A 83 1.61 21.59 -3.59
CA TRP A 83 2.15 22.57 -4.53
C TRP A 83 1.71 22.32 -5.96
N ASN A 84 1.74 21.05 -6.40
CA ASN A 84 1.26 20.66 -7.73
C ASN A 84 -0.24 20.97 -7.91
N THR A 85 -1.05 20.70 -6.88
CA THR A 85 -2.49 21.03 -6.89
C THR A 85 -2.71 22.54 -7.04
N ILE A 86 -2.02 23.37 -6.25
CA ILE A 86 -2.14 24.84 -6.32
C ILE A 86 -1.65 25.37 -7.67
N GLU A 87 -0.51 24.89 -8.16
CA GLU A 87 0.03 25.28 -9.47
C GLU A 87 -0.96 24.96 -10.59
N LYS A 88 -1.55 23.75 -10.60
CA LYS A 88 -2.56 23.37 -11.58
C LYS A 88 -3.82 24.23 -11.49
N PHE A 89 -4.28 24.52 -10.27
CA PHE A 89 -5.46 25.35 -10.02
C PHE A 89 -5.28 26.76 -10.57
N GLU A 90 -4.13 27.38 -10.31
CA GLU A 90 -3.81 28.72 -10.81
C GLU A 90 -3.51 28.73 -12.31
N LYS A 91 -2.77 27.74 -12.83
CA LYS A 91 -2.44 27.62 -14.26
C LYS A 91 -3.68 27.52 -15.15
N HIS A 92 -4.72 26.83 -14.69
CA HIS A 92 -5.98 26.69 -15.41
C HIS A 92 -7.02 27.75 -15.02
N GLU A 93 -6.62 28.75 -14.25
CA GLU A 93 -7.45 29.87 -13.82
C GLU A 93 -8.75 29.47 -13.10
N LEU A 94 -8.74 28.32 -12.41
CA LEU A 94 -9.92 27.78 -11.73
C LEU A 94 -10.43 28.69 -10.61
N TYR A 95 -9.55 29.55 -10.07
CA TYR A 95 -9.88 30.58 -9.10
C TYR A 95 -10.93 31.61 -9.60
N LYS A 96 -11.18 31.68 -10.92
CA LYS A 96 -12.25 32.54 -11.49
C LYS A 96 -13.64 31.93 -11.27
N GLU A 97 -13.73 30.61 -11.20
CA GLU A 97 -14.97 29.87 -11.00
C GLU A 97 -15.17 29.51 -9.53
N TYR A 98 -14.08 29.13 -8.85
CA TYR A 98 -14.09 28.70 -7.45
C TYR A 98 -13.28 29.65 -6.56
N ASN A 99 -13.92 30.22 -5.53
CA ASN A 99 -13.26 31.10 -4.55
C ASN A 99 -12.72 30.35 -3.32
N LEU A 100 -12.98 29.03 -3.23
CA LEU A 100 -12.44 28.15 -2.20
C LEU A 100 -11.86 26.88 -2.83
N LEU A 101 -10.62 26.56 -2.45
CA LEU A 101 -9.96 25.29 -2.74
C LEU A 101 -9.69 24.54 -1.43
N ILE A 102 -10.35 23.41 -1.23
CA ILE A 102 -10.05 22.49 -0.14
C ILE A 102 -9.09 21.41 -0.65
N HIS A 103 -7.91 21.32 -0.06
CA HIS A 103 -6.95 20.24 -0.28
C HIS A 103 -7.16 19.19 0.81
N TYR A 104 -7.98 18.18 0.51
CA TYR A 104 -8.38 17.15 1.45
C TYR A 104 -7.50 15.91 1.31
N VAL A 105 -6.79 15.59 2.39
CA VAL A 105 -5.94 14.41 2.51
C VAL A 105 -6.69 13.33 3.28
N ILE A 106 -7.01 12.21 2.63
CA ILE A 106 -7.68 11.07 3.28
C ILE A 106 -6.79 10.49 4.38
N GLY A 107 -5.48 10.41 4.10
CA GLY A 107 -4.43 9.98 5.03
C GLY A 107 -4.11 11.04 6.09
N GLU A 108 -2.83 11.18 6.41
CA GLU A 108 -2.33 12.25 7.27
C GLU A 108 -1.82 13.41 6.40
N LYS A 109 -2.21 14.65 6.72
CA LYS A 109 -1.58 15.82 6.08
C LYS A 109 -0.18 16.03 6.68
N HIS A 110 0.86 15.98 5.87
CA HIS A 110 2.25 16.16 6.32
C HIS A 110 2.72 17.62 6.19
N TYR A 111 1.80 18.59 6.28
CA TYR A 111 2.12 20.00 6.14
C TYR A 111 2.65 20.59 7.45
N LEU A 112 3.88 21.10 7.40
CA LEU A 112 4.50 21.91 8.45
C LEU A 112 5.10 23.16 7.82
N PRO A 113 4.74 24.39 8.23
CA PRO A 113 5.24 25.60 7.59
C PRO A 113 6.77 25.70 7.71
N ARG A 114 7.45 26.03 6.61
CA ARG A 114 8.88 26.34 6.59
C ARG A 114 9.09 27.78 6.11
N SER A 115 10.11 28.44 6.64
CA SER A 115 10.48 29.81 6.24
C SER A 115 10.79 29.93 4.75
N SER A 116 11.19 28.83 4.09
CA SER A 116 11.47 28.76 2.65
C SER A 116 10.24 28.50 1.77
N ASP A 117 9.05 28.29 2.34
CA ASP A 117 7.86 27.99 1.56
C ASP A 117 7.35 29.26 0.85
N ASN A 118 7.03 29.14 -0.44
CA ASN A 118 6.49 30.26 -1.24
C ASN A 118 5.09 30.71 -0.78
N ILE A 119 4.38 29.84 -0.05
CA ILE A 119 3.04 30.09 0.48
C ILE A 119 3.04 29.69 1.94
N LEU A 120 2.82 30.66 2.82
CA LEU A 120 2.72 30.43 4.25
C LEU A 120 1.25 30.30 4.63
N PHE A 121 0.88 29.11 5.09
CA PHE A 121 -0.44 28.86 5.63
C PHE A 121 -0.46 29.13 7.14
N GLU A 122 -1.57 29.71 7.60
CA GLU A 122 -1.86 29.92 9.00
C GLU A 122 -2.59 28.70 9.55
N LYS A 123 -2.14 28.21 10.71
CA LYS A 123 -2.84 27.13 11.42
C LYS A 123 -4.10 27.70 12.07
N SER A 124 -5.22 26.97 11.94
CA SER A 124 -6.45 27.30 12.65
C SER A 124 -6.24 27.27 14.16
N LYS A 125 -7.04 28.07 14.88
CA LYS A 125 -7.02 28.12 16.35
C LYS A 125 -7.97 27.11 16.99
N THR A 126 -8.96 26.65 16.23
CA THR A 126 -10.08 25.82 16.69
C THR A 126 -9.92 24.36 16.27
N ASP A 127 -9.18 24.12 15.20
CA ASP A 127 -8.99 22.81 14.60
C ASP A 127 -7.53 22.67 14.11
N ASN A 128 -7.18 21.52 13.53
CA ASN A 128 -5.83 21.25 13.05
C ASN A 128 -5.66 21.56 11.54
N THR A 129 -6.59 22.32 10.94
CA THR A 129 -6.49 22.76 9.54
C THR A 129 -5.49 23.90 9.36
N TYR A 130 -5.07 24.10 8.11
CA TYR A 130 -4.22 25.22 7.70
C TYR A 130 -4.92 25.98 6.58
N SER A 131 -4.86 27.31 6.58
CA SER A 131 -5.48 28.10 5.52
C SER A 131 -4.67 29.31 5.10
N VAL A 132 -4.93 29.79 3.89
CA VAL A 132 -4.32 31.01 3.34
C VAL A 132 -5.29 31.65 2.34
N VAL A 133 -5.26 32.98 2.26
CA VAL A 133 -5.95 33.73 1.19
C VAL A 133 -4.91 34.13 0.14
N ARG A 134 -5.20 33.80 -1.13
CA ARG A 134 -4.36 34.08 -2.29
C ARG A 134 -5.02 35.12 -3.16
N LYS A 135 -4.21 35.98 -3.78
CA LYS A 135 -4.67 36.97 -4.77
C LYS A 135 -3.92 36.77 -6.07
N VAL A 136 -4.64 36.40 -7.12
CA VAL A 136 -4.07 36.13 -8.45
C VAL A 136 -4.84 36.95 -9.49
N LYS A 137 -4.14 37.81 -10.25
CA LYS A 137 -4.75 38.68 -11.28
C LYS A 137 -6.01 39.42 -10.78
N ASN A 138 -5.94 39.98 -9.57
CA ASN A 138 -7.03 40.69 -8.88
C ASN A 138 -8.24 39.84 -8.43
N VAL A 139 -8.16 38.52 -8.50
CA VAL A 139 -9.16 37.62 -7.93
C VAL A 139 -8.61 36.99 -6.65
N GLU A 140 -9.41 37.02 -5.60
CA GLU A 140 -9.06 36.41 -4.31
C GLU A 140 -9.73 35.04 -4.18
N TYR A 141 -8.98 34.06 -3.67
CA TYR A 141 -9.51 32.76 -3.31
C TYR A 141 -8.81 32.22 -2.07
N LYS A 142 -9.52 31.40 -1.29
CA LYS A 142 -9.01 30.76 -0.08
C LYS A 142 -8.57 29.35 -0.37
N ILE A 143 -7.48 28.92 0.27
CA ILE A 143 -7.04 27.52 0.29
C ILE A 143 -7.16 27.01 1.73
N ILE A 144 -7.69 25.81 1.91
CA ILE A 144 -7.71 25.11 3.20
C ILE A 144 -7.07 23.72 3.02
N ILE A 145 -6.14 23.36 3.88
CA ILE A 145 -5.55 22.02 3.98
C ILE A 145 -6.26 21.30 5.12
N MET A 146 -6.85 20.15 4.81
CA MET A 146 -7.66 19.36 5.73
C MET A 146 -7.27 17.90 5.62
N ASP A 147 -7.38 17.15 6.71
CA ASP A 147 -7.33 15.69 6.69
C ASP A 147 -8.54 15.05 7.35
N LEU A 148 -8.54 13.72 7.41
CA LEU A 148 -9.60 12.95 8.04
C LEU A 148 -9.78 13.27 9.53
N MET A 149 -8.71 13.57 10.26
CA MET A 149 -8.83 13.92 11.69
C MET A 149 -9.54 15.25 11.87
N ASP A 150 -9.29 16.23 10.98
CA ASP A 150 -10.04 17.48 10.98
C ASP A 150 -11.53 17.25 10.68
N LEU A 151 -11.85 16.28 9.80
CA LEU A 151 -13.22 15.90 9.50
C LEU A 151 -13.93 15.29 10.71
N LEU A 152 -13.22 14.47 11.50
CA LEU A 152 -13.77 13.87 12.71
C LEU A 152 -14.18 14.93 13.75
N LEU A 153 -13.37 15.98 13.92
CA LEU A 153 -13.71 17.10 14.79
C LEU A 153 -14.99 17.81 14.35
N LEU A 154 -15.22 17.94 13.04
CA LEU A 154 -16.46 18.53 12.51
C LEU A 154 -17.71 17.67 12.78
N PHE A 155 -17.56 16.35 12.90
CA PHE A 155 -18.70 15.49 13.27
C PHE A 155 -19.12 15.70 14.72
N ASP A 156 -18.16 15.90 15.62
CA ASP A 156 -18.43 16.10 17.05
C ASP A 156 -19.16 17.43 17.32
N GLU A 157 -19.02 18.41 16.42
CA GLU A 157 -19.68 19.72 16.52
C GLU A 157 -21.13 19.75 15.99
N LYS A 158 -21.61 18.68 15.34
CA LYS A 158 -22.93 18.64 14.68
C LYS A 158 -24.08 18.19 15.60
N GLU A 159 -25.29 18.68 15.34
CA GLU A 159 -26.50 18.35 16.09
C GLU A 159 -27.06 16.94 15.78
N ASN A 160 -27.78 16.35 16.74
CA ASN A 160 -28.22 14.94 16.75
C ASN A 160 -28.91 14.42 15.46
N LYS A 161 -29.70 15.23 14.76
CA LYS A 161 -30.44 14.77 13.56
C LYS A 161 -29.52 14.59 12.35
N ASP A 162 -28.60 15.54 12.14
CA ASP A 162 -27.62 15.48 11.04
C ASP A 162 -26.62 14.34 11.28
N VAL A 163 -26.21 14.17 12.54
CA VAL A 163 -25.31 13.08 12.95
C VAL A 163 -25.89 11.70 12.63
N SER A 164 -27.20 11.50 12.77
CA SER A 164 -27.85 10.22 12.49
C SER A 164 -27.78 9.86 10.99
N THR A 165 -28.09 10.82 10.12
CA THR A 165 -28.01 10.63 8.66
C THR A 165 -26.57 10.41 8.18
N ILE A 166 -25.62 11.17 8.72
CA ILE A 166 -24.19 10.96 8.44
C ILE A 166 -23.76 9.57 8.89
N HIS A 167 -24.21 9.12 10.06
CA HIS A 167 -23.87 7.81 10.61
C HIS A 167 -24.39 6.66 9.75
N GLU A 168 -25.62 6.77 9.29
CA GLU A 168 -26.23 5.79 8.37
C GLU A 168 -25.49 5.75 7.03
N TYR A 169 -25.20 6.92 6.44
CA TYR A 169 -24.44 7.01 5.19
C TYR A 169 -23.04 6.37 5.31
N ILE A 170 -22.27 6.72 6.36
CA ILE A 170 -20.94 6.14 6.57
C ILE A 170 -21.05 4.63 6.71
N LYS A 171 -21.97 4.12 7.55
CA LYS A 171 -22.13 2.69 7.78
C LYS A 171 -22.46 1.91 6.50
N GLU A 172 -23.30 2.47 5.64
CA GLU A 172 -23.73 1.81 4.40
C GLU A 172 -22.68 1.91 3.27
N ASN A 173 -21.86 2.95 3.27
CA ASN A 173 -21.02 3.28 2.11
C ASN A 173 -19.52 3.17 2.36
N ILE A 174 -19.06 3.04 3.61
CA ILE A 174 -17.62 2.97 3.93
C ILE A 174 -16.98 1.63 3.57
N ASN A 175 -17.77 0.56 3.51
CA ASN A 175 -17.26 -0.76 3.13
C ASN A 175 -16.82 -0.77 1.67
N SER A 176 -17.49 -0.05 0.76
CA SER A 176 -17.07 0.00 -0.65
C SER A 176 -15.62 0.53 -0.86
N PRO A 177 -15.21 1.69 -0.31
CA PRO A 177 -13.82 2.13 -0.39
C PRO A 177 -12.87 1.24 0.42
N ILE A 178 -13.29 0.67 1.55
CA ILE A 178 -12.48 -0.29 2.32
C ILE A 178 -12.24 -1.56 1.49
N GLU A 179 -13.29 -2.21 0.99
CA GLU A 179 -13.23 -3.39 0.12
C GLU A 179 -12.42 -3.09 -1.16
N ALA A 180 -12.55 -1.90 -1.75
CA ALA A 180 -11.73 -1.52 -2.91
C ALA A 180 -10.23 -1.41 -2.58
N LEU A 181 -9.89 -1.04 -1.34
CA LEU A 181 -8.53 -1.03 -0.82
C LEU A 181 -8.07 -2.42 -0.40
N GLU A 182 -8.91 -3.21 0.25
CA GLU A 182 -8.67 -4.61 0.61
C GLU A 182 -8.44 -5.46 -0.64
N ASN A 183 -9.29 -5.33 -1.66
CA ASN A 183 -9.17 -6.03 -2.95
C ASN A 183 -7.96 -5.57 -3.78
N LYS A 184 -7.30 -4.46 -3.41
CA LYS A 184 -6.02 -4.03 -4.00
C LYS A 184 -4.82 -4.35 -3.11
N GLY A 185 -5.01 -4.54 -1.80
CA GLY A 185 -4.05 -5.19 -0.93
C GLY A 185 -3.94 -6.65 -1.33
N TYR A 186 -3.09 -6.92 -2.32
CA TYR A 186 -2.84 -8.24 -2.90
C TYR A 186 -4.12 -9.08 -3.06
N LYS A 187 -4.67 -9.10 -4.29
CA LYS A 187 -5.17 -10.38 -4.75
C LYS A 187 -4.02 -11.38 -4.63
N ILE A 188 -4.05 -12.17 -3.57
CA ILE A 188 -3.53 -13.52 -3.61
C ILE A 188 -4.48 -14.22 -4.59
N ASP A 189 -4.25 -14.00 -5.89
CA ASP A 189 -4.59 -15.05 -6.84
C ASP A 189 -3.58 -16.14 -6.48
N SER A 190 -3.90 -16.94 -5.44
CA SER A 190 -3.25 -18.21 -5.25
C SER A 190 -3.65 -18.98 -6.49
N ASP A 191 -2.78 -18.97 -7.48
CA ASP A 191 -2.90 -19.92 -8.58
C ASP A 191 -3.03 -21.29 -7.89
N GLU A 192 -4.02 -22.09 -8.29
CA GLU A 192 -4.10 -23.45 -7.77
C GLU A 192 -2.73 -24.09 -8.00
N LEU A 193 -2.04 -24.39 -6.89
CA LEU A 193 -0.73 -24.99 -6.93
C LEU A 193 -0.85 -26.25 -7.78
N LYS A 194 -0.08 -26.31 -8.85
CA LYS A 194 -0.03 -27.49 -9.69
C LYS A 194 0.33 -28.68 -8.82
N GLU A 195 -0.48 -29.74 -8.87
CA GLU A 195 -0.23 -30.96 -8.10
C GLU A 195 1.21 -31.47 -8.34
N PHE A 196 1.88 -31.85 -7.25
CA PHE A 196 3.26 -32.34 -7.25
C PHE A 196 3.47 -33.34 -6.11
N THR A 197 4.54 -34.15 -6.19
CA THR A 197 4.89 -35.15 -5.15
C THR A 197 6.29 -34.96 -4.54
N ALA A 198 7.11 -34.10 -5.14
CA ALA A 198 8.53 -33.85 -4.80
C ALA A 198 9.40 -35.12 -4.69
N LYS A 199 9.02 -36.23 -5.33
CA LYS A 199 9.65 -37.54 -5.12
C LYS A 199 11.15 -37.55 -5.44
N SER A 200 11.57 -36.92 -6.54
CA SER A 200 13.00 -36.86 -6.86
C SER A 200 13.79 -36.03 -5.85
N PHE A 201 13.19 -34.95 -5.33
CA PHE A 201 13.81 -34.14 -4.28
C PHE A 201 13.90 -34.90 -2.94
N ILE A 202 12.81 -35.53 -2.49
CA ILE A 202 12.78 -36.35 -1.26
C ILE A 202 13.84 -37.46 -1.33
N LYS A 203 13.94 -38.14 -2.47
CA LYS A 203 14.97 -39.16 -2.71
C LYS A 203 16.39 -38.58 -2.69
N HIS A 204 16.57 -37.36 -3.19
CA HIS A 204 17.87 -36.68 -3.16
C HIS A 204 18.32 -36.35 -1.73
N CYS A 205 17.38 -36.03 -0.83
CA CYS A 205 17.64 -35.82 0.59
C CYS A 205 17.99 -37.11 1.36
N GLY A 206 17.85 -38.28 0.74
CA GLY A 206 18.27 -39.57 1.33
C GLY A 206 17.32 -40.11 2.41
N LEU A 207 16.04 -39.75 2.36
CA LEU A 207 15.03 -40.24 3.29
C LEU A 207 14.57 -41.66 2.89
N ASP A 208 14.85 -42.65 3.75
CA ASP A 208 14.56 -44.06 3.49
C ASP A 208 13.25 -44.56 4.14
N ASP A 209 12.80 -43.93 5.23
CA ASP A 209 11.56 -44.29 5.94
C ASP A 209 10.32 -43.64 5.31
N SER A 210 9.23 -44.39 5.15
CA SER A 210 8.01 -43.89 4.52
C SER A 210 7.32 -42.78 5.32
N THR A 211 7.37 -42.85 6.65
CA THR A 211 6.76 -41.85 7.53
C THR A 211 7.52 -40.53 7.45
N ASP A 212 8.86 -40.61 7.44
CA ASP A 212 9.73 -39.44 7.31
C ASP A 212 9.56 -38.77 5.94
N GLN A 213 9.39 -39.56 4.88
CA GLN A 213 9.08 -39.03 3.54
C GLN A 213 7.73 -38.30 3.50
N GLU A 214 6.69 -38.83 4.16
CA GLU A 214 5.37 -38.18 4.23
C GLU A 214 5.43 -36.86 5.02
N ASN A 215 6.08 -36.86 6.18
CA ASN A 215 6.25 -35.64 7.00
C ASN A 215 7.05 -34.57 6.25
N PHE A 216 8.17 -34.96 5.62
CA PHE A 216 8.99 -34.03 4.85
C PHE A 216 8.24 -33.48 3.63
N PHE A 217 7.39 -34.28 2.98
CA PHE A 217 6.52 -33.78 1.91
C PHE A 217 5.52 -32.73 2.41
N LEU A 218 4.93 -32.91 3.60
CA LEU A 218 4.05 -31.90 4.20
C LEU A 218 4.78 -30.58 4.46
N ASP A 219 6.04 -30.63 4.89
CA ASP A 219 6.87 -29.44 5.08
C ASP A 219 7.18 -28.74 3.75
N ILE A 220 7.47 -29.49 2.69
CA ILE A 220 7.61 -28.94 1.32
C ILE A 220 6.29 -28.32 0.85
N GLN A 221 5.16 -28.96 1.09
CA GLN A 221 3.84 -28.40 0.74
C GLN A 221 3.54 -27.11 1.51
N ASN A 222 3.87 -27.05 2.80
CA ASN A 222 3.72 -25.84 3.60
C ASN A 222 4.57 -24.69 3.04
N PHE A 223 5.84 -24.96 2.70
CA PHE A 223 6.69 -24.00 2.03
C PHE A 223 6.11 -23.55 0.68
N ALA A 224 5.66 -24.49 -0.15
CA ALA A 224 5.06 -24.21 -1.45
C ALA A 224 3.82 -23.32 -1.33
N ASN A 225 2.92 -23.62 -0.38
CA ASN A 225 1.74 -22.81 -0.09
C ASN A 225 2.14 -21.39 0.35
N LYS A 226 3.14 -21.25 1.23
CA LYS A 226 3.63 -19.93 1.65
C LYS A 226 4.14 -19.10 0.47
N ILE A 227 4.89 -19.70 -0.45
CA ILE A 227 5.37 -19.01 -1.66
C ILE A 227 4.20 -18.70 -2.60
N ASN A 228 3.23 -19.60 -2.74
CA ASN A 228 2.08 -19.41 -3.62
C ASN A 228 1.13 -18.30 -3.13
N ASP A 229 0.95 -18.20 -1.80
CA ASP A 229 0.14 -17.18 -1.15
C ASP A 229 0.76 -15.78 -1.23
N MET A 230 2.05 -15.68 -1.57
CA MET A 230 2.72 -14.40 -1.79
C MET A 230 2.39 -13.82 -3.16
N ASP A 231 2.31 -12.50 -3.25
CA ASP A 231 2.16 -11.82 -4.53
C ASP A 231 3.42 -11.88 -5.39
N GLN A 232 3.28 -11.52 -6.67
CA GLN A 232 4.38 -11.58 -7.63
C GLN A 232 5.62 -10.75 -7.24
N ASN A 233 5.46 -9.60 -6.57
CA ASN A 233 6.59 -8.78 -6.13
C ASN A 233 7.35 -9.47 -5.00
N SER A 234 6.64 -9.99 -4.00
CA SER A 234 7.23 -10.76 -2.90
C SER A 234 7.99 -11.99 -3.42
N ARG A 235 7.39 -12.72 -4.37
CA ARG A 235 8.06 -13.86 -5.03
C ARG A 235 9.27 -13.44 -5.86
N ASN A 236 9.19 -12.32 -6.57
CA ASN A 236 10.33 -11.76 -7.31
C ASN A 236 11.45 -11.27 -6.38
N PHE A 237 11.09 -10.80 -5.18
CA PHE A 237 12.06 -10.39 -4.16
C PHE A 237 12.85 -11.59 -3.64
N ILE A 238 12.17 -12.69 -3.27
CA ILE A 238 12.82 -13.96 -2.89
C ILE A 238 13.70 -14.47 -4.04
N TYR A 239 13.18 -14.47 -5.27
CA TYR A 239 13.98 -14.86 -6.44
C TYR A 239 15.23 -13.97 -6.62
N GLY A 240 15.11 -12.66 -6.42
CA GLY A 240 16.23 -11.72 -6.49
C GLY A 240 17.30 -12.01 -5.45
N ILE A 241 16.91 -12.40 -4.23
CA ILE A 241 17.80 -12.86 -3.17
C ILE A 241 18.54 -14.14 -3.60
N LEU A 242 17.81 -15.16 -4.04
CA LEU A 242 18.38 -16.44 -4.48
C LEU A 242 19.32 -16.28 -5.70
N ASP A 243 18.95 -15.45 -6.68
CA ASP A 243 19.79 -15.19 -7.86
C ASP A 243 21.06 -14.40 -7.50
N ASN A 244 20.97 -13.48 -6.54
CA ASN A 244 22.15 -12.77 -6.03
C ASN A 244 23.07 -13.69 -5.24
N HIS A 245 22.52 -14.51 -4.34
CA HIS A 245 23.26 -15.53 -3.60
C HIS A 245 23.98 -16.49 -4.55
N ARG A 246 23.27 -16.98 -5.58
CA ARG A 246 23.85 -17.82 -6.65
C ARG A 246 25.04 -17.21 -7.35
N LYS A 247 25.12 -15.88 -7.49
CA LYS A 247 26.25 -15.23 -8.16
C LYS A 247 27.48 -15.07 -7.27
N ASN A 248 27.30 -15.08 -5.94
CA ASN A 248 28.33 -14.67 -4.99
C ASN A 248 28.75 -15.78 -4.02
N SER A 249 27.88 -16.75 -3.74
CA SER A 249 28.04 -17.77 -2.69
C SER A 249 27.43 -19.12 -3.11
N THR A 250 27.77 -19.62 -4.30
CA THR A 250 27.12 -20.79 -4.95
C THR A 250 27.00 -22.06 -4.09
N ASN A 251 27.92 -22.29 -3.16
CA ASN A 251 28.00 -23.55 -2.43
C ASN A 251 27.41 -23.49 -1.00
N SER A 252 26.94 -22.32 -0.57
CA SER A 252 26.35 -22.15 0.76
C SER A 252 24.85 -22.43 0.73
N GLU A 253 24.37 -23.26 1.64
CA GLU A 253 22.95 -23.46 1.90
C GLU A 253 22.37 -22.31 2.75
N ASP A 254 23.22 -21.59 3.49
CA ASP A 254 22.84 -20.34 4.15
C ASP A 254 22.67 -19.22 3.13
N ILE A 255 21.41 -18.90 2.80
CA ILE A 255 21.06 -17.85 1.83
C ILE A 255 21.14 -16.48 2.49
N ILE A 256 22.28 -15.80 2.35
CA ILE A 256 22.58 -14.52 2.99
C ILE A 256 23.08 -13.52 1.95
N VAL A 257 22.48 -12.32 1.92
CA VAL A 257 22.80 -11.27 0.94
C VAL A 257 22.83 -9.87 1.55
N TYR A 258 23.55 -8.94 0.92
CA TYR A 258 23.54 -7.53 1.32
C TYR A 258 22.21 -6.85 0.90
N PRO A 259 21.44 -6.25 1.84
CA PRO A 259 20.16 -5.61 1.54
C PRO A 259 20.25 -4.55 0.43
N ASP A 260 21.27 -3.68 0.49
CA ASP A 260 21.48 -2.59 -0.48
C ASP A 260 21.74 -3.10 -1.90
N VAL A 261 22.35 -4.28 -2.03
CA VAL A 261 22.63 -4.90 -3.33
C VAL A 261 21.33 -5.40 -3.95
N ILE A 262 20.48 -6.07 -3.17
CA ILE A 262 19.16 -6.52 -3.62
C ILE A 262 18.29 -5.34 -4.01
N GLN A 263 18.25 -4.31 -3.16
CA GLN A 263 17.51 -3.09 -3.42
C GLN A 263 17.89 -2.46 -4.77
N ARG A 264 19.20 -2.33 -5.06
CA ARG A 264 19.69 -1.77 -6.32
C ARG A 264 19.38 -2.67 -7.52
N ASN A 265 19.60 -3.97 -7.38
CA ASN A 265 19.36 -4.94 -8.46
C ASN A 265 17.89 -4.96 -8.90
N LEU A 266 16.98 -4.87 -7.92
CA LEU A 266 15.54 -4.87 -8.15
C LEU A 266 14.95 -3.46 -8.38
N ARG A 267 15.80 -2.41 -8.36
CA ARG A 267 15.40 -0.99 -8.52
C ARG A 267 14.31 -0.56 -7.54
N MET A 268 14.41 -1.00 -6.30
CA MET A 268 13.44 -0.75 -5.24
C MET A 268 13.72 0.55 -4.51
N THR A 269 12.66 1.26 -4.12
CA THR A 269 12.74 2.34 -3.14
C THR A 269 12.98 1.78 -1.73
N ASN A 270 13.42 2.63 -0.78
CA ASN A 270 13.58 2.21 0.63
C ASN A 270 12.25 1.69 1.21
N ALA A 271 11.12 2.33 0.89
CA ALA A 271 9.81 1.90 1.36
C ALA A 271 9.40 0.54 0.79
N GLN A 272 9.71 0.27 -0.48
CA GLN A 272 9.49 -1.04 -1.07
C GLN A 272 10.33 -2.11 -0.37
N MET A 273 11.63 -1.85 -0.15
CA MET A 273 12.55 -2.76 0.52
C MET A 273 12.07 -3.13 1.94
N ILE A 274 11.73 -2.12 2.75
CA ILE A 274 11.22 -2.33 4.12
C ILE A 274 9.96 -3.21 4.07
N SER A 275 9.03 -2.90 3.18
CA SER A 275 7.80 -3.66 3.11
C SER A 275 8.00 -5.10 2.62
N GLU A 276 8.95 -5.38 1.72
CA GLU A 276 9.25 -6.78 1.35
C GLU A 276 9.90 -7.56 2.50
N VAL A 277 10.77 -6.92 3.29
CA VAL A 277 11.34 -7.54 4.49
C VAL A 277 10.24 -7.87 5.50
N GLU A 278 9.28 -6.97 5.72
CA GLU A 278 8.11 -7.24 6.59
C GLU A 278 7.23 -8.38 6.04
N MET A 279 7.09 -8.51 4.72
CA MET A 279 6.39 -9.65 4.11
C MET A 279 7.09 -10.98 4.41
N LEU A 280 8.43 -11.02 4.33
CA LEU A 280 9.19 -12.23 4.67
C LEU A 280 9.05 -12.58 6.16
N LYS A 281 9.12 -11.59 7.05
CA LYS A 281 8.88 -11.79 8.50
C LYS A 281 7.49 -12.37 8.77
N ASN A 282 6.46 -11.78 8.17
CA ASN A 282 5.08 -12.25 8.33
C ASN A 282 4.91 -13.69 7.83
N ALA A 283 5.58 -14.05 6.73
CA ALA A 283 5.56 -15.41 6.19
C ALA A 283 6.44 -16.41 6.97
N ARG A 284 7.23 -15.93 7.94
CA ARG A 284 8.26 -16.67 8.67
C ARG A 284 9.35 -17.22 7.75
N LEU A 285 9.78 -16.40 6.78
CA LEU A 285 10.84 -16.69 5.82
C LEU A 285 12.10 -15.82 6.03
N PHE A 286 12.21 -15.15 7.18
CA PHE A 286 13.30 -14.21 7.48
C PHE A 286 13.92 -14.56 8.83
N ASP A 287 15.25 -14.59 8.86
CA ASP A 287 16.03 -14.74 10.09
C ASP A 287 16.35 -13.35 10.67
N GLU A 288 15.71 -13.03 11.81
CA GLU A 288 15.91 -11.75 12.48
C GLU A 288 17.26 -11.64 13.20
N ASP A 289 17.86 -12.77 13.61
CA ASP A 289 19.11 -12.78 14.36
C ASP A 289 20.30 -12.42 13.46
N ALA A 290 20.32 -12.98 12.24
CA ALA A 290 21.33 -12.66 11.22
C ALA A 290 21.28 -11.18 10.76
N ALA A 291 20.10 -10.55 10.84
CA ALA A 291 19.92 -9.15 10.47
C ALA A 291 20.46 -8.16 11.51
N GLY A 292 20.46 -8.56 12.79
CA GLY A 292 20.95 -7.75 13.91
C GLY A 292 22.47 -7.66 13.99
N ASP A 293 23.17 -8.76 13.72
CA ASP A 293 24.62 -8.85 13.96
C ASP A 293 25.47 -8.40 12.77
N GLU A 294 25.01 -8.61 11.52
CA GLU A 294 25.80 -8.34 10.31
C GLU A 294 25.16 -7.32 9.36
N GLY A 295 23.93 -6.88 9.62
CA GLY A 295 23.18 -6.00 8.71
C GLY A 295 22.84 -6.68 7.38
N MET A 296 22.79 -8.01 7.38
CA MET A 296 22.54 -8.85 6.21
C MET A 296 21.07 -9.27 6.12
N LEU A 297 20.61 -9.60 4.92
CA LEU A 297 19.32 -10.24 4.70
C LEU A 297 19.54 -11.74 4.58
N ARG A 298 19.04 -12.52 5.55
CA ARG A 298 19.01 -13.98 5.52
C ARG A 298 17.57 -14.46 5.39
N ILE A 299 17.30 -15.28 4.37
CA ILE A 299 16.03 -15.99 4.26
C ILE A 299 16.21 -17.41 4.76
N CYS A 300 15.22 -17.90 5.50
CA CYS A 300 15.25 -19.25 6.05
C CYS A 300 13.84 -19.83 6.16
N PHE A 301 13.71 -21.15 5.99
CA PHE A 301 12.52 -21.89 6.39
C PHE A 301 12.97 -23.23 6.97
N TYR A 302 12.61 -23.49 8.22
CA TYR A 302 12.96 -24.74 8.89
C TYR A 302 11.78 -25.70 8.82
N ASP A 303 12.07 -26.95 8.47
CA ASP A 303 11.09 -28.03 8.50
C ASP A 303 10.79 -28.49 9.94
N SER A 304 9.92 -29.49 10.08
CA SER A 304 9.50 -30.01 11.39
C SER A 304 10.63 -30.64 12.21
N GLU A 305 11.74 -31.04 11.57
CA GLU A 305 12.95 -31.61 12.19
C GLU A 305 14.06 -30.55 12.38
N GLY A 306 13.81 -29.30 11.99
CA GLY A 306 14.76 -28.20 12.13
C GLY A 306 15.82 -28.11 11.02
N ILE A 307 15.61 -28.78 9.89
CA ILE A 307 16.45 -28.69 8.70
C ILE A 307 16.08 -27.43 7.92
N GLU A 308 17.09 -26.67 7.49
CA GLU A 308 16.88 -25.49 6.64
C GLU A 308 16.50 -25.95 5.21
N LEU A 309 15.24 -25.73 4.85
CA LEU A 309 14.64 -26.26 3.64
C LEU A 309 14.90 -25.39 2.40
N ILE A 310 14.97 -24.05 2.53
CA ILE A 310 15.15 -23.15 1.36
C ILE A 310 16.51 -23.40 0.71
N GLY A 311 17.57 -23.45 1.51
CA GLY A 311 18.93 -23.76 1.15
C GLY A 311 19.06 -25.16 0.57
N THR A 312 18.38 -26.15 1.17
CA THR A 312 18.36 -27.53 0.65
C THR A 312 17.68 -27.59 -0.74
N ILE A 313 16.52 -26.97 -0.91
CA ILE A 313 15.81 -26.86 -2.21
C ILE A 313 16.68 -26.08 -3.22
N TYR A 314 17.29 -24.99 -2.80
CA TYR A 314 18.17 -24.15 -3.62
C TYR A 314 19.33 -24.98 -4.18
N LYS A 315 20.02 -25.74 -3.34
CA LYS A 315 21.14 -26.59 -3.75
C LYS A 315 20.70 -27.69 -4.71
N TYR A 316 19.59 -28.37 -4.41
CA TYR A 316 18.99 -29.33 -5.34
C TYR A 316 18.70 -28.70 -6.70
N CYS A 317 18.16 -27.48 -6.72
CA CYS A 317 17.90 -26.77 -7.96
C CYS A 317 19.17 -26.46 -8.75
N LEU A 318 20.27 -26.11 -8.08
CA LEU A 318 21.56 -25.92 -8.75
C LEU A 318 22.09 -27.23 -9.34
N ASP A 319 22.08 -28.31 -8.56
CA ASP A 319 22.60 -29.62 -8.96
C ASP A 319 21.83 -30.21 -10.14
N LYS A 320 20.50 -30.05 -10.15
CA LYS A 320 19.61 -30.52 -11.21
C LYS A 320 19.37 -29.51 -12.33
N LYS A 321 19.94 -28.31 -12.23
CA LYS A 321 19.74 -27.19 -13.17
C LYS A 321 18.26 -26.80 -13.32
N ILE A 322 17.51 -26.86 -12.22
CA ILE A 322 16.12 -26.40 -12.13
C ILE A 322 16.09 -24.87 -12.08
N SER A 323 15.09 -24.29 -12.74
CA SER A 323 14.90 -22.84 -12.79
C SER A 323 14.36 -22.30 -11.47
N LEU A 324 15.21 -21.65 -10.68
CA LEU A 324 14.78 -20.92 -9.45
C LEU A 324 13.69 -19.88 -9.74
N ARG A 325 13.69 -19.31 -10.95
CA ARG A 325 12.66 -18.35 -11.38
C ARG A 325 11.30 -19.03 -11.54
N ASP A 326 11.25 -20.20 -12.15
CA ASP A 326 9.98 -20.90 -12.35
C ASP A 326 9.48 -21.50 -11.03
N LEU A 327 10.38 -22.01 -10.20
CA LEU A 327 10.05 -22.54 -8.87
C LEU A 327 9.47 -21.46 -7.93
N ILE A 328 10.09 -20.28 -7.88
CA ILE A 328 9.70 -19.23 -6.91
C ILE A 328 8.80 -18.18 -7.51
N SER A 329 9.16 -17.61 -8.67
CA SER A 329 8.37 -16.53 -9.26
C SER A 329 7.05 -16.99 -9.87
N LYS A 330 6.97 -18.23 -10.40
CA LYS A 330 5.75 -18.85 -10.99
C LYS A 330 5.14 -19.97 -10.13
N PRO A 331 5.42 -19.97 -8.83
CA PRO A 331 5.28 -21.11 -7.90
C PRO A 331 5.18 -22.55 -8.48
N ASP A 332 6.04 -22.96 -9.43
CA ASP A 332 5.94 -24.31 -10.02
C ASP A 332 6.75 -25.35 -9.24
N PHE A 333 6.16 -25.90 -8.18
CA PHE A 333 6.78 -26.92 -7.33
C PHE A 333 6.77 -28.33 -7.94
N SER A 334 6.08 -28.55 -9.07
CA SER A 334 6.21 -29.81 -9.84
C SER A 334 7.61 -30.01 -10.43
N LEU A 335 8.45 -28.97 -10.41
CA LEU A 335 9.86 -29.07 -10.77
C LEU A 335 10.70 -29.88 -9.77
N LEU A 336 10.16 -30.20 -8.58
CA LEU A 336 10.83 -31.03 -7.57
C LEU A 336 10.58 -32.54 -7.75
N ASP A 337 9.70 -32.93 -8.67
CA ASP A 337 9.33 -34.32 -8.94
C ASP A 337 10.38 -35.18 -9.63
#